data_AF-A0A1E4JWC6-F1
#
_entry.id   AF-A0A1E4JWC6-F1
#
_cell.length_a   1.000
_cell.length_b   1.000
_cell.length_c   1.000
_cell.angle_alpha   90.00
_cell.angle_beta   90.00
_cell.angle_gamma   90.00
#
_symmetry.space_group_name_H-M   'P 1'
#
loop_
_entity.id
_entity.type
_entity.pdbx_description
1 polymer ?
#
loop_
_entity_poly.entity_id
_entity_poly.type
_entity_poly.pdbx_seq_one_letter_code
_entity_poly.pdbx_strand_id
1 'polypeptide(L)'
;MTPMLYVSLLLNVAVLIPVCLGLARGARWADEAWGPPSPARGILLSIYAAILILSVLLLLLGQPLLAAPLLAVQILYKLMAPFIVRDWRNPVILSNLAIAAVHCVTLAGLWSGLRL
;
A
#
# COMPACT_ATOMS: atom_id res chain seq x y z
N MET A 1 9.77 -9.21 -14.93
CA MET A 1 9.76 -8.42 -13.66
C MET A 1 10.67 -9.09 -12.64
N THR A 2 11.27 -8.34 -11.72
CA THR A 2 12.11 -8.92 -10.66
C THR A 2 11.25 -9.68 -9.64
N PRO A 3 11.77 -10.73 -8.98
CA PRO A 3 11.02 -11.46 -7.94
C PRO A 3 10.49 -10.53 -6.84
N MET A 4 11.33 -9.58 -6.39
CA MET A 4 10.95 -8.59 -5.37
C MET A 4 9.82 -7.65 -5.83
N LEU A 5 9.69 -7.39 -7.14
CA LEU A 5 8.57 -6.60 -7.64
C LEU A 5 7.26 -7.38 -7.60
N TYR A 6 7.28 -8.66 -7.99
CA TYR A 6 6.12 -9.54 -7.85
C TYR A 6 5.66 -9.63 -6.39
N VAL A 7 6.60 -9.84 -5.47
CA VAL A 7 6.32 -9.88 -4.03
C VAL A 7 5.65 -8.59 -3.57
N SER A 8 6.20 -7.43 -3.93
CA SER A 8 5.62 -6.13 -3.53
C SER A 8 4.22 -5.90 -4.08
N LEU A 9 3.96 -6.24 -5.35
CA LEU A 9 2.63 -6.05 -5.95
C LEU A 9 1.60 -7.06 -5.41
N LEU A 10 2.00 -8.32 -5.22
CA LEU A 10 1.15 -9.34 -4.59
C LEU A 10 0.82 -8.97 -3.14
N LEU A 11 1.78 -8.41 -2.39
CA LEU A 11 1.55 -7.91 -1.04
C LEU A 11 0.50 -6.80 -1.03
N ASN A 12 0.57 -5.85 -1.97
CA ASN A 12 -0.48 -4.83 -2.11
C ASN A 12 -1.85 -5.46 -2.37
N VAL A 13 -1.93 -6.43 -3.29
CA VAL A 13 -3.20 -7.11 -3.59
C VAL A 13 -3.74 -7.86 -2.37
N ALA A 14 -2.91 -8.68 -1.72
CA ALA A 14 -3.28 -9.50 -0.58
C ALA A 14 -3.76 -8.68 0.62
N VAL A 15 -3.16 -7.50 0.85
CA VAL A 15 -3.54 -6.61 1.96
C VAL A 15 -4.71 -5.71 1.58
N LEU A 16 -4.72 -5.13 0.38
CA LEU A 16 -5.74 -4.14 0.01
C LEU A 16 -7.09 -4.76 -0.30
N ILE A 17 -7.17 -6.01 -0.78
CA ILE A 17 -8.47 -6.69 -0.95
C ILE A 17 -9.25 -6.71 0.39
N PRO A 18 -8.75 -7.32 1.48
CA PRO A 18 -9.49 -7.35 2.73
C PRO A 18 -9.69 -5.96 3.33
N VAL A 19 -8.73 -5.04 3.21
CA VAL A 19 -8.87 -3.65 3.69
C VAL A 19 -9.99 -2.92 2.97
N CYS A 20 -9.99 -2.90 1.65
CA CYS A 20 -11.02 -2.24 0.86
C CYS A 20 -12.40 -2.85 1.12
N LEU A 21 -12.48 -4.18 1.18
CA LEU A 21 -13.73 -4.89 1.47
C LEU A 21 -14.25 -4.60 2.89
N GLY A 22 -13.36 -4.52 3.89
CA GLY A 22 -13.71 -4.19 5.26
C GLY A 22 -14.21 -2.75 5.41
N LEU A 23 -13.50 -1.79 4.81
CA LEU A 23 -13.89 -0.39 4.81
C LEU A 23 -15.23 -0.16 4.07
N ALA A 24 -15.42 -0.81 2.91
CA ALA A 24 -16.64 -0.68 2.12
C ALA A 24 -17.87 -1.28 2.81
N ARG A 25 -17.68 -2.38 3.58
CA ARG A 25 -18.76 -3.05 4.32
C ARG A 25 -18.97 -2.50 5.73
N GLY A 26 -18.16 -1.54 6.18
CA GLY A 26 -18.24 -1.03 7.55
C GLY A 26 -17.97 -2.11 8.60
N ALA A 27 -16.94 -2.93 8.38
CA ALA A 27 -16.57 -3.95 9.35
C ALA A 27 -16.11 -3.32 10.68
N ARG A 28 -16.48 -3.93 11.81
CA ARG A 28 -16.16 -3.40 13.16
C ARG A 28 -14.67 -3.14 13.38
N TRP A 29 -13.81 -4.06 12.95
CA TRP A 29 -12.35 -3.89 13.04
C TRP A 29 -11.84 -2.71 12.19
N ALA A 30 -12.57 -2.33 11.14
CA ALA A 30 -12.23 -1.18 10.32
C ALA A 30 -12.60 0.13 11.03
N ASP A 31 -13.69 0.14 11.80
CA ASP A 31 -14.06 1.27 12.66
C ASP A 31 -13.02 1.48 13.77
N GLU A 32 -12.54 0.40 14.39
CA GLU A 32 -11.51 0.44 15.42
C GLU A 32 -10.16 0.95 14.89
N ALA A 33 -9.84 0.65 13.64
CA ALA A 33 -8.55 0.96 13.05
C ALA A 33 -8.50 2.30 12.28
N TRP A 34 -9.59 2.70 11.61
CA TRP A 34 -9.66 3.93 10.81
C TRP A 34 -10.66 4.96 11.34
N GLY A 35 -11.38 4.64 12.41
CA GLY A 35 -12.47 5.46 12.93
C GLY A 35 -13.80 5.22 12.19
N PRO A 36 -14.88 5.86 12.66
CA PRO A 36 -16.24 5.64 12.16
C PRO A 36 -16.43 6.05 10.69
N PRO A 37 -17.53 5.61 10.04
CA PRO A 37 -17.85 6.02 8.67
C PRO A 37 -17.85 7.53 8.51
N SER A 38 -17.06 8.02 7.55
CA SER A 38 -16.93 9.45 7.26
C SER A 38 -16.51 9.68 5.81
N PRO A 39 -16.73 10.89 5.25
CA PRO A 39 -16.22 11.23 3.92
C PRO A 39 -14.71 11.03 3.78
N ALA A 40 -13.93 11.34 4.82
CA ALA A 40 -12.49 11.12 4.84
C ALA A 40 -12.12 9.64 4.69
N ARG A 41 -12.85 8.74 5.38
CA ARG A 41 -12.67 7.29 5.23
C ARG A 41 -13.04 6.79 3.83
N GLY A 42 -14.06 7.40 3.22
CA GLY A 42 -14.42 7.15 1.83
C GLY A 42 -13.33 7.53 0.83
N ILE A 43 -12.70 8.70 1.00
CA ILE A 43 -11.56 9.14 0.19
C ILE A 43 -10.38 8.17 0.34
N LEU A 44 -10.10 7.74 1.56
CA LEU A 44 -9.04 6.77 1.82
C LEU A 44 -9.31 5.43 1.12
N LEU A 45 -10.54 4.93 1.17
CA LEU A 45 -10.97 3.74 0.43
C LEU A 45 -10.75 3.91 -1.07
N SER A 46 -11.09 5.06 -1.65
CA SER A 46 -10.84 5.34 -3.07
C SER A 46 -9.35 5.27 -3.43
N ILE A 47 -8.47 5.82 -2.58
CA ILE A 47 -7.02 5.76 -2.76
C ILE A 47 -6.53 4.30 -2.69
N TYR A 48 -6.97 3.54 -1.68
CA TYR A 48 -6.63 2.12 -1.53
C TYR A 48 -7.13 1.27 -2.70
N ALA A 49 -8.33 1.52 -3.21
CA ALA A 49 -8.86 0.86 -4.39
C ALA A 49 -8.03 1.19 -5.65
N ALA A 50 -7.62 2.45 -5.83
CA ALA A 50 -6.76 2.83 -6.94
C ALA A 50 -5.40 2.11 -6.89
N ILE A 51 -4.78 2.03 -5.72
CA ILE A 51 -3.52 1.29 -5.53
C ILE A 51 -3.71 -0.20 -5.84
N LEU A 52 -4.82 -0.80 -5.38
CA LEU A 52 -5.15 -2.20 -5.67
C LEU A 52 -5.30 -2.44 -7.18
N ILE A 53 -6.10 -1.62 -7.86
CA ILE A 53 -6.33 -1.74 -9.31
C ILE A 53 -5.01 -1.60 -10.07
N LEU A 54 -4.22 -0.57 -9.78
CA LEU A 54 -2.92 -0.38 -10.43
C LEU A 54 -1.96 -1.54 -10.13
N SER A 55 -1.97 -2.09 -8.91
CA SER A 55 -1.15 -3.25 -8.57
C SER A 55 -1.52 -4.49 -9.40
N VAL A 56 -2.82 -4.75 -9.57
CA VAL A 56 -3.31 -5.85 -10.44
C VAL A 56 -2.93 -5.59 -11.90
N LEU A 57 -3.15 -4.38 -12.42
CA LEU A 57 -2.79 -4.05 -13.81
C LEU A 57 -1.29 -4.21 -14.06
N LEU A 58 -0.44 -3.78 -13.13
CA LEU A 58 1.02 -3.92 -13.26
C LEU A 58 1.50 -5.38 -13.19
N LEU A 59 0.81 -6.23 -12.42
CA LEU A 59 1.06 -7.68 -12.43
C LEU A 59 0.78 -8.30 -13.80
N LEU A 60 -0.25 -7.82 -14.51
CA LEU A 60 -0.62 -8.29 -15.84
C LEU A 60 0.28 -7.71 -16.94
N LEU A 61 0.63 -6.43 -16.85
CA LEU A 61 1.40 -5.72 -17.87
C LEU A 61 2.89 -6.07 -17.88
N GLY A 62 3.45 -6.51 -16.76
CA GLY A 62 4.85 -6.95 -16.75
C GLY A 62 5.89 -5.82 -16.76
N GLN A 63 5.50 -4.55 -16.69
CA GLN A 63 6.38 -3.39 -16.89
C GLN A 63 6.91 -2.80 -15.56
N PRO A 64 8.16 -3.09 -15.17
CA PRO A 64 8.66 -2.76 -13.83
C PRO A 64 8.84 -1.26 -13.58
N LEU A 65 9.17 -0.48 -14.61
CA LEU A 65 9.39 0.96 -14.47
C LEU A 65 8.11 1.72 -14.12
N LEU A 66 6.95 1.24 -14.58
CA LEU A 66 5.65 1.84 -14.25
C LEU A 66 5.26 1.61 -12.78
N ALA A 67 5.83 0.59 -12.13
CA ALA A 67 5.55 0.28 -10.73
C ALA A 67 6.35 1.15 -9.75
N ALA A 68 7.48 1.73 -10.16
CA ALA A 68 8.34 2.49 -9.26
C ALA A 68 7.62 3.71 -8.62
N PRO A 69 6.89 4.56 -9.37
CA PRO A 69 6.10 5.64 -8.76
C PRO A 69 5.01 5.14 -7.81
N LEU A 70 4.34 4.03 -8.16
CA LEU A 70 3.30 3.43 -7.32
C LEU A 70 3.86 2.92 -5.98
N LEU A 71 5.06 2.34 -5.98
CA LEU A 71 5.72 1.93 -4.74
C LEU A 71 6.24 3.13 -3.95
N ALA A 72 6.81 4.13 -4.63
CA ALA A 72 7.35 5.34 -4.00
C ALA A 72 6.28 6.13 -3.23
N VAL A 73 5.12 6.39 -3.85
CA VAL A 73 4.03 7.10 -3.16
C VAL A 73 3.55 6.32 -1.92
N GLN A 74 3.54 4.98 -2.00
CA GLN A 74 3.18 4.14 -0.87
C GLN A 74 4.18 4.24 0.27
N ILE A 75 5.48 4.19 -0.03
CA ILE A 75 6.52 4.36 0.98
C ILE A 75 6.35 5.71 1.67
N LEU A 76 6.21 6.80 0.91
CA LEU A 76 6.12 8.15 1.47
C LEU A 76 4.92 8.30 2.42
N TYR A 77 3.70 7.96 1.98
CA TYR A 77 2.54 8.14 2.87
C TYR A 77 2.61 7.23 4.09
N LYS A 78 3.12 6.00 3.95
CA LYS A 78 3.21 5.03 5.05
C LYS A 78 4.22 5.48 6.11
N LEU A 79 5.32 6.12 5.71
CA LEU A 79 6.30 6.72 6.63
C LEU A 79 5.78 8.00 7.30
N MET A 80 4.96 8.80 6.60
CA MET A 80 4.35 10.01 7.16
C MET A 80 3.20 9.70 8.14
N ALA A 81 2.46 8.62 7.91
CA ALA A 81 1.26 8.23 8.67
C ALA A 81 1.41 8.25 10.20
N PRO A 82 2.44 7.64 10.83
CA PRO A 82 2.56 7.65 12.30
C PRO A 82 2.68 9.07 12.89
N PHE A 83 3.28 10.00 12.17
CA PHE A 83 3.46 11.39 12.63
C PHE A 83 2.21 12.25 12.41
N ILE A 84 1.47 12.01 11.32
CA ILE A 84 0.26 12.76 11.00
C ILE A 84 -0.91 12.28 11.85
N VAL A 85 -1.11 10.96 11.94
CA VAL A 85 -2.18 10.35 12.75
C VAL A 85 -1.85 10.42 14.24
N ARG A 86 -0.56 10.48 14.60
CA ARG A 86 -0.05 10.54 15.97
C ARG A 86 -0.45 9.33 16.83
N ASP A 87 -0.62 8.17 16.19
CA ASP A 87 -0.90 6.90 16.85
C ASP A 87 0.07 5.81 16.37
N TRP A 88 1.08 5.54 17.19
CA TRP A 88 2.10 4.51 16.91
C TRP A 88 1.63 3.09 17.24
N ARG A 89 0.50 2.94 17.93
CA ARG A 89 -0.05 1.65 18.34
C ARG A 89 -1.13 1.17 17.38
N ASN A 90 -1.54 2.02 16.44
CA ASN A 90 -2.51 1.68 15.43
C ASN A 90 -2.02 0.49 14.57
N PRO A 91 -2.79 -0.61 14.47
CA PRO A 91 -2.36 -1.82 13.77
C PRO A 91 -2.14 -1.60 12.27
N VAL A 92 -2.86 -0.64 11.66
CA VAL A 92 -2.71 -0.29 10.24
C VAL A 92 -1.40 0.43 10.00
N ILE A 93 -1.03 1.34 10.90
CA ILE A 93 0.24 2.08 10.81
C ILE A 93 1.41 1.11 10.93
N LEU A 94 1.36 0.19 11.90
CA LEU A 94 2.38 -0.84 12.06
C LEU A 94 2.51 -1.73 10.81
N SER A 95 1.38 -2.19 10.27
CA SER A 95 1.36 -2.99 9.04
C SER A 95 1.92 -2.21 7.84
N ASN A 96 1.58 -0.92 7.74
CA ASN A 96 2.06 -0.02 6.70
C ASN A 96 3.58 0.18 6.76
N LEU A 97 4.16 0.34 7.96
CA LEU A 97 5.62 0.46 8.09
C LEU A 97 6.35 -0.81 7.65
N ALA A 98 5.82 -1.99 7.99
CA ALA A 98 6.38 -3.26 7.52
C ALA A 98 6.31 -3.40 5.99
N ILE A 99 5.17 -3.06 5.38
CA ILE A 99 5.01 -3.08 3.92
C ILE A 99 5.93 -2.05 3.24
N ALA A 100 6.08 -0.86 3.84
CA ALA A 100 6.98 0.17 3.33
C ALA A 100 8.44 -0.32 3.30
N ALA A 101 8.88 -1.07 4.32
CA ALA A 101 10.21 -1.68 4.33
C ALA A 101 10.40 -2.65 3.13
N VAL A 102 9.41 -3.50 2.85
CA VAL A 102 9.45 -4.41 1.68
C VAL A 102 9.54 -3.61 0.38
N HIS A 103 8.74 -2.56 0.22
CA HIS A 103 8.77 -1.73 -0.98
C HIS A 103 10.08 -0.96 -1.14
N CYS A 104 10.71 -0.51 -0.05
CA CYS A 104 12.03 0.12 -0.08
C CYS A 104 13.07 -0.84 -0.65
N VAL A 105 13.07 -2.11 -0.22
CA VAL A 105 13.98 -3.14 -0.77
C VAL A 105 13.70 -3.37 -2.26
N THR A 106 12.43 -3.47 -2.66
CA THR A 106 12.06 -3.61 -4.08
C THR A 106 12.55 -2.42 -4.91
N LEU A 107 12.34 -1.18 -4.45
CA LEU A 107 12.72 0.03 -5.18
C LEU A 107 14.24 0.19 -5.26
N ALA A 108 14.97 -0.11 -4.19
CA ALA A 108 16.42 -0.13 -4.18
C ALA A 108 16.99 -1.15 -5.18
N GLY A 109 16.42 -2.35 -5.26
CA GLY A 109 16.81 -3.38 -6.23
C GLY A 109 16.52 -2.99 -7.68
N LEU A 110 15.40 -2.30 -7.92
CA LEU A 110 15.05 -1.72 -9.22
C LEU A 110 16.09 -0.66 -9.63
N TRP A 111 16.47 0.22 -8.71
CA TRP A 111 17.45 1.29 -8.95
C TRP A 111 18.85 0.75 -9.22
N SER A 112 19.30 -0.26 -8.47
CA SER A 112 20.60 -0.90 -8.74
C SER A 112 20.65 -1.58 -10.11
N GLY A 113 19.54 -2.19 -10.56
CA GLY A 113 19.46 -2.83 -11.87
C GLY A 113 19.42 -1.85 -13.04
N LEU A 114 19.09 -0.58 -12.82
CA LEU A 114 19.12 0.49 -13.84
C LEU A 114 20.50 1.15 -13.98
N ARG A 115 21.42 0.90 -13.05
CA ARG A 115 22.77 1.48 -13.02
C ARG A 115 23.85 0.57 -13.62
N LEU A 116 23.46 -0.60 -14.12
CA LEU A 116 24.30 -1.54 -14.88
C LEU A 116 23.93 -1.45 -16.36
#